data_AF-A0AAW0EJ62-F1
#
_entry.id   AF-A0AAW0EJ62-F1
#
_cell.length_a   1.000
_cell.length_b   1.000
_cell.length_c   1.000
_cell.angle_alpha   90.00
_cell.angle_beta   90.00
_cell.angle_gamma   90.00
#
_symmetry.space_group_name_H-M   'P 1'
#
loop_
_entity.id
_entity.type
_entity.pdbx_description
1 polymer ?
#
loop_
_entity_poly.entity_id
_entity_poly.type
_entity_poly.pdbx_seq_one_letter_code
_entity_poly.pdbx_strand_id
1 'polypeptide(L)'
;MLPFFSFFAVFSWFFCSHALLLNTTIDDTTGDPTTGAQIVYTPQDAWTDSQVISCGSRCPPEIPNMVNLGGRSYHNSTFSADSGKHPNVPLTAAIQFNGSAVYVYCALPRETNANADFTFYLDGVVVGTFQHSPDGTAGFDYTVPVYVNTSITPGPHTLTLQNGQQGGVQSVMILDSIVYTSDAEAGTAASLNGASDPTSSPSAATKRNGPSSAALAAIAVLILAVVVALVILGVCIHHRRRHRREIYAKYMPKGAVHAFPPDITPAPSRAMTMTMAPGALAPLPPVYAGAGGSGGGNWWVGRDQKSRDRPPVGIHRPFEDLDPSQAGFQHPPAWERKTSYQYEM
;
A
#
# COMPACT_ATOMS: atom_id res chain seq x y z
N MET A 1 -13.32 -58.18 -39.44
CA MET A 1 -13.99 -57.22 -38.56
C MET A 1 -13.03 -56.87 -37.43
N LEU A 2 -12.51 -55.64 -37.42
CA LEU A 2 -11.78 -55.01 -36.32
C LEU A 2 -12.70 -53.91 -35.79
N PRO A 3 -12.62 -53.53 -34.50
CA PRO A 3 -11.60 -52.52 -34.19
C PRO A 3 -10.87 -52.71 -32.86
N PHE A 4 -9.53 -52.71 -32.96
CA PHE A 4 -8.62 -52.22 -31.94
C PHE A 4 -8.91 -50.73 -31.72
N PHE A 5 -9.86 -50.41 -30.83
CA PHE A 5 -10.02 -49.06 -30.31
C PHE A 5 -9.09 -48.85 -29.10
N SER A 6 -8.55 -47.63 -29.02
CA SER A 6 -8.04 -47.01 -27.80
C SER A 6 -6.70 -47.48 -27.25
N PHE A 7 -5.61 -47.11 -27.92
CA PHE A 7 -4.34 -46.80 -27.24
C PHE A 7 -3.69 -45.51 -27.79
N PHE A 8 -4.51 -44.53 -28.18
CA PHE A 8 -4.07 -43.19 -28.56
C PHE A 8 -4.85 -42.16 -27.74
N ALA A 9 -4.55 -41.97 -26.46
CA ALA A 9 -5.02 -40.80 -25.69
C ALA A 9 -4.35 -40.63 -24.32
N VAL A 10 -3.03 -40.85 -24.18
CA VAL A 10 -2.33 -40.42 -22.93
C VAL A 10 -1.01 -39.72 -23.22
N PHE A 11 -0.95 -38.94 -24.30
CA PHE A 11 -0.17 -37.71 -24.27
C PHE A 11 -1.18 -36.60 -24.01
N SER A 12 -1.74 -36.59 -22.80
CA SER A 12 -2.26 -35.35 -22.25
C SER A 12 -1.09 -34.39 -22.31
N TRP A 13 -1.16 -33.46 -23.25
CA TRP A 13 -0.36 -32.27 -23.24
C TRP A 13 -0.53 -31.67 -21.84
N PHE A 14 0.41 -31.97 -20.95
CA PHE A 14 0.78 -31.06 -19.88
C PHE A 14 1.32 -29.82 -20.61
N PHE A 15 0.40 -29.00 -21.13
CA PHE A 15 0.68 -27.59 -21.23
C PHE A 15 0.94 -27.17 -19.79
N CYS A 16 2.21 -27.14 -19.40
CA CYS A 16 2.61 -26.34 -18.27
C CYS A 16 2.22 -24.92 -18.63
N SER A 17 1.03 -24.51 -18.21
CA SER A 17 0.61 -23.13 -18.20
C SER A 17 1.63 -22.42 -17.31
N HIS A 18 2.58 -21.74 -17.94
CA HIS A 18 3.52 -20.91 -17.22
C HIS A 18 2.78 -19.63 -16.88
N ALA A 19 2.26 -19.55 -15.65
CA ALA A 19 1.78 -18.29 -15.11
C ALA A 19 2.98 -17.35 -14.96
N LEU A 20 2.95 -16.21 -15.66
CA LEU A 20 3.97 -15.17 -15.50
C LEU A 20 3.54 -14.31 -14.31
N LEU A 21 4.36 -14.22 -13.27
CA LEU A 21 4.07 -13.34 -12.15
C LEU A 21 4.44 -11.90 -12.52
N LEU A 22 3.46 -11.01 -12.51
CA LEU A 22 3.63 -9.57 -12.76
C LEU A 22 3.41 -8.80 -11.45
N ASN A 23 4.34 -7.90 -11.14
CA ASN A 23 4.17 -6.95 -10.04
C ASN A 23 3.53 -5.67 -10.58
N THR A 24 2.44 -5.26 -9.96
CA THR A 24 1.76 -4.00 -10.22
C THR A 24 1.87 -3.10 -9.01
N THR A 25 2.33 -1.87 -9.22
CA THR A 25 2.41 -0.84 -8.17
C THR A 25 1.14 -0.01 -8.20
N ILE A 26 0.44 0.01 -7.07
CA ILE A 26 -0.64 0.93 -6.72
C ILE A 26 0.03 2.12 -6.05
N ASP A 27 -0.08 3.26 -6.71
CA ASP A 27 0.41 4.54 -6.23
C ASP A 27 -0.57 5.12 -5.20
N ASP A 28 -0.05 5.77 -4.15
CA ASP A 28 -0.90 6.31 -3.08
C ASP A 28 -1.90 7.37 -3.56
N THR A 29 -1.57 8.08 -4.64
CA THR A 29 -2.34 9.22 -5.14
C THR A 29 -3.07 8.90 -6.45
N THR A 30 -2.43 8.16 -7.35
CA THR A 30 -2.98 7.81 -8.66
C THR A 30 -3.61 6.42 -8.72
N GLY A 31 -3.43 5.60 -7.69
CA GLY A 31 -4.09 4.31 -7.53
C GLY A 31 -3.50 3.18 -8.39
N ASP A 32 -4.32 2.17 -8.66
CA ASP A 32 -3.95 1.02 -9.48
C ASP A 32 -3.98 1.37 -10.97
N PRO A 33 -2.85 1.33 -11.69
CA PRO A 33 -2.80 1.68 -13.11
C PRO A 33 -3.54 0.68 -14.01
N THR A 34 -3.82 -0.53 -13.52
CA THR A 34 -4.47 -1.60 -14.29
C THR A 34 -5.99 -1.50 -14.22
N THR A 35 -6.53 -1.19 -13.03
CA THR A 35 -7.98 -1.19 -12.77
C THR A 35 -8.56 0.21 -12.58
N GLY A 36 -7.71 1.21 -12.30
CA GLY A 36 -8.13 2.55 -11.88
C GLY A 36 -8.60 2.64 -10.42
N ALA A 37 -8.54 1.55 -9.66
CA ALA A 37 -8.95 1.53 -8.25
C ALA A 37 -8.11 2.51 -7.42
N GLN A 38 -8.77 3.29 -6.56
CA GLN A 38 -8.13 4.27 -5.69
C GLN A 38 -8.10 3.80 -4.24
N ILE A 39 -7.08 4.21 -3.50
CA ILE A 39 -7.01 3.96 -2.07
C ILE A 39 -8.08 4.80 -1.38
N VAL A 40 -8.89 4.16 -0.53
CA VAL A 40 -9.93 4.81 0.26
C VAL A 40 -9.38 5.15 1.63
N TYR A 41 -9.21 6.44 1.89
CA TYR A 41 -8.71 6.99 3.14
C TYR A 41 -9.85 7.38 4.07
N THR A 42 -9.87 6.86 5.30
CA THR A 42 -10.95 7.07 6.28
C THR A 42 -10.40 7.39 7.68
N PRO A 43 -10.99 8.37 8.39
CA PRO A 43 -11.83 9.45 7.86
C PRO A 43 -11.02 10.34 6.90
N GLN A 44 -11.64 10.79 5.81
CA GLN A 44 -10.93 11.47 4.71
C GLN A 44 -10.15 12.70 5.16
N ASP A 45 -10.67 13.48 6.11
CA ASP A 45 -10.04 14.72 6.57
C ASP A 45 -8.92 14.52 7.62
N ALA A 46 -8.62 13.26 7.97
CA ALA A 46 -7.46 12.85 8.77
C ALA A 46 -6.24 12.46 7.93
N TRP A 47 -6.42 12.30 6.62
CA TRP A 47 -5.35 12.02 5.68
C TRP A 47 -5.02 13.27 4.88
N THR A 48 -3.74 13.50 4.63
CA THR A 48 -3.29 14.63 3.82
C THR A 48 -2.43 14.10 2.69
N ASP A 49 -2.69 14.60 1.48
CA ASP A 49 -1.87 14.32 0.30
C ASP A 49 -0.59 15.18 0.28
N SER A 50 0.40 14.69 -0.46
CA SER A 50 1.68 15.37 -0.68
C SER A 50 1.59 16.77 -1.32
N GLN A 51 0.45 17.15 -1.92
CA GLN A 51 0.26 18.47 -2.56
C GLN A 51 -0.15 19.55 -1.55
N VAL A 52 -0.60 19.17 -0.36
CA VAL A 52 -0.91 20.12 0.72
C VAL A 52 0.39 20.63 1.37
N ILE A 53 0.93 21.72 0.81
CA ILE A 53 2.16 22.39 1.26
C ILE A 53 2.09 22.90 2.72
N SER A 54 0.88 23.06 3.29
CA SER A 54 0.68 23.60 4.64
C SER A 54 -0.41 22.87 5.42
N CYS A 55 -0.14 21.63 5.84
CA CYS A 55 -1.10 20.86 6.64
C CYS A 55 -1.02 21.10 8.16
N GLY A 56 -0.18 22.04 8.59
CA GLY A 56 -0.04 22.45 10.00
C GLY A 56 0.47 21.29 10.85
N SER A 57 -0.15 21.05 12.01
CA SER A 57 0.17 19.91 12.90
C SER A 57 -0.20 18.53 12.33
N ARG A 58 -0.71 18.45 11.10
CA ARG A 58 -1.01 17.17 10.42
C ARG A 58 0.14 16.66 9.56
N CYS A 59 1.12 17.52 9.28
CA CYS A 59 2.29 17.16 8.50
C CYS A 59 3.29 16.51 9.46
N PRO A 60 4.14 15.58 8.98
CA PRO A 60 5.33 15.25 9.75
C PRO A 60 6.15 16.55 9.93
N PRO A 61 6.94 16.68 11.00
CA PRO A 61 7.68 17.92 11.26
C PRO A 61 8.63 18.29 10.12
N GLU A 62 9.07 17.29 9.37
CA GLU A 62 9.78 17.40 8.11
C GLU A 62 8.92 16.88 6.94
N ILE A 63 9.08 17.45 5.75
CA ILE A 63 8.40 16.96 4.53
C ILE A 63 9.33 15.93 3.86
N PRO A 64 8.86 14.70 3.57
CA PRO A 64 9.64 13.73 2.79
C PRO A 64 10.09 14.31 1.45
N ASN A 65 11.32 14.00 1.05
CA ASN A 65 11.81 14.37 -0.29
C ASN A 65 11.09 13.52 -1.35
N MET A 66 10.23 14.16 -2.13
CA MET A 66 9.38 13.52 -3.15
C MET A 66 10.18 12.78 -4.24
N VAL A 67 11.47 13.07 -4.44
CA VAL A 67 12.31 12.34 -5.41
C VAL A 67 12.53 10.88 -4.98
N ASN A 68 12.41 10.58 -3.68
CA ASN A 68 12.65 9.26 -3.12
C ASN A 68 11.36 8.44 -2.91
N LEU A 69 10.22 8.94 -3.41
CA LEU A 69 8.91 8.29 -3.28
C LEU A 69 8.41 7.80 -4.64
N GLY A 70 7.68 6.69 -4.63
CA GLY A 70 6.87 6.22 -5.75
C GLY A 70 5.91 7.32 -6.20
N GLY A 71 5.76 7.47 -7.51
CA GLY A 71 4.89 8.51 -8.10
C GLY A 71 5.28 9.96 -7.79
N ARG A 72 6.32 10.19 -6.99
CA ARG A 72 6.62 11.47 -6.34
C ARG A 72 5.44 11.96 -5.51
N SER A 73 4.73 11.06 -4.84
CA SER A 73 3.59 11.38 -3.98
C SER A 73 3.63 10.57 -2.68
N TYR A 74 2.79 10.98 -1.74
CA TYR A 74 2.48 10.23 -0.54
C TYR A 74 1.16 10.71 0.04
N HIS A 75 0.54 9.85 0.84
CA HIS A 75 -0.53 10.21 1.76
C HIS A 75 -0.09 9.96 3.18
N ASN A 76 -0.24 10.97 4.04
CA ASN A 76 0.12 10.85 5.44
C ASN A 76 -1.08 10.94 6.37
N SER A 77 -0.96 10.28 7.51
CA SER A 77 -1.89 10.40 8.62
C SER A 77 -1.16 10.33 9.95
N THR A 78 -1.72 11.02 10.95
CA THR A 78 -1.22 10.99 12.33
C THR A 78 -2.35 10.60 13.26
N PHE A 79 -2.24 9.42 13.87
CA PHE A 79 -3.08 8.98 14.97
C PHE A 79 -2.55 9.56 16.29
N SER A 80 -3.45 10.02 17.15
CA SER A 80 -3.15 10.43 18.53
C SER A 80 -4.32 10.09 19.44
N ALA A 81 -4.03 9.57 20.64
CA ALA A 81 -5.06 9.30 21.64
C ALA A 81 -5.64 10.59 22.27
N ASP A 82 -4.83 11.64 22.37
CA ASP A 82 -5.15 12.82 23.18
C ASP A 82 -5.44 14.07 22.34
N SER A 83 -5.09 14.08 21.06
CA SER A 83 -5.08 15.29 20.23
C SER A 83 -5.46 15.01 18.78
N GLY A 84 -5.63 16.10 18.01
CA GLY A 84 -6.03 16.04 16.60
C GLY A 84 -7.54 16.15 16.41
N LYS A 85 -7.97 16.05 15.15
CA LYS A 85 -9.40 16.13 14.77
C LYS A 85 -10.19 14.88 15.15
N HIS A 86 -9.51 13.73 15.17
CA HIS A 86 -10.10 12.42 15.44
C HIS A 86 -9.32 11.76 16.58
N PRO A 87 -9.40 12.33 17.80
CA PRO A 87 -8.64 11.81 18.93
C PRO A 87 -9.11 10.40 19.28
N ASN A 88 -8.16 9.51 19.51
CA ASN A 88 -8.40 8.12 19.88
C ASN A 88 -9.22 7.30 18.86
N VAL A 89 -9.21 7.71 17.59
CA VAL A 89 -9.86 7.00 16.48
C VAL A 89 -8.80 6.47 15.51
N PRO A 90 -8.66 5.15 15.32
CA PRO A 90 -7.76 4.58 14.32
C PRO A 90 -8.10 5.05 12.90
N LEU A 91 -7.08 5.30 12.08
CA LEU A 91 -7.22 5.83 10.72
C LEU A 91 -6.90 4.74 9.72
N THR A 92 -7.64 4.63 8.62
CA THR A 92 -7.48 3.52 7.67
C THR A 92 -7.26 3.96 6.23
N ALA A 93 -6.46 3.18 5.50
CA ALA A 93 -6.31 3.21 4.06
C ALA A 93 -6.67 1.83 3.49
N ALA A 94 -7.63 1.74 2.58
CA ALA A 94 -8.14 0.48 2.06
C ALA A 94 -8.12 0.42 0.53
N ILE A 95 -7.76 -0.73 -0.03
CA ILE A 95 -7.70 -0.94 -1.47
C ILE A 95 -8.07 -2.38 -1.83
N GLN A 96 -8.73 -2.55 -2.99
CA GLN A 96 -9.00 -3.86 -3.57
C GLN A 96 -7.97 -4.16 -4.65
N PHE A 97 -7.49 -5.40 -4.70
CA PHE A 97 -6.56 -5.87 -5.72
C PHE A 97 -6.83 -7.34 -6.05
N ASN A 98 -6.34 -7.82 -7.19
CA ASN A 98 -6.42 -9.24 -7.55
C ASN A 98 -5.00 -9.80 -7.70
N GLY A 99 -4.57 -10.64 -6.77
CA GLY A 99 -3.18 -11.07 -6.70
C GLY A 99 -2.91 -12.28 -5.81
N SER A 100 -1.64 -12.67 -5.76
CA SER A 100 -1.09 -13.80 -5.01
C SER A 100 0.04 -13.39 -4.06
N ALA A 101 0.42 -12.10 -4.05
CA ALA A 101 1.29 -11.48 -3.06
C ALA A 101 0.98 -9.99 -2.92
N VAL A 102 1.33 -9.39 -1.78
CA VAL A 102 1.19 -7.95 -1.52
C VAL A 102 2.33 -7.43 -0.64
N TYR A 103 2.77 -6.20 -0.92
CA TYR A 103 3.84 -5.48 -0.24
C TYR A 103 3.38 -4.05 0.00
N VAL A 104 3.61 -3.52 1.19
CA VAL A 104 3.29 -2.14 1.56
C VAL A 104 4.59 -1.41 1.87
N TYR A 105 4.77 -0.26 1.23
CA TYR A 105 5.93 0.61 1.42
C TYR A 105 5.51 1.94 2.03
N CYS A 106 6.26 2.35 3.04
CA CYS A 106 6.12 3.66 3.67
C CYS A 106 7.45 4.39 3.70
N ALA A 107 7.40 5.72 3.83
CA ALA A 107 8.50 6.49 4.37
C ALA A 107 8.37 6.55 5.90
N LEU A 108 9.45 6.30 6.63
CA LEU A 108 9.48 6.37 8.08
C LEU A 108 10.29 7.59 8.52
N PRO A 109 9.69 8.56 9.23
CA PRO A 109 10.44 9.66 9.83
C PRO A 109 11.34 9.14 10.94
N ARG A 110 12.53 9.71 11.07
CA ARG A 110 13.51 9.34 12.12
C ARG A 110 13.41 10.20 13.39
N GLU A 111 12.50 11.17 13.43
CA GLU A 111 12.36 12.08 14.55
C GLU A 111 11.55 11.50 15.72
N THR A 112 11.91 11.86 16.97
CA THR A 112 11.43 11.23 18.22
C THR A 112 9.90 11.13 18.42
N ASN A 113 9.09 11.94 17.76
CA ASN A 113 7.62 11.95 17.91
C ASN A 113 6.86 11.24 16.78
N ALA A 114 7.57 10.51 15.91
CA ALA A 114 7.01 9.86 14.74
C ALA A 114 7.04 8.34 14.83
N ASN A 115 6.50 7.76 15.92
CA ASN A 115 6.36 6.30 16.00
C ASN A 115 5.47 5.78 14.87
N ALA A 116 5.65 4.53 14.50
CA ALA A 116 4.71 3.77 13.68
C ALA A 116 4.09 2.67 14.52
N ASP A 117 2.77 2.53 14.43
CA ASP A 117 1.98 1.45 15.02
C ASP A 117 0.85 1.10 14.04
N PHE A 118 1.11 0.13 13.16
CA PHE A 118 0.23 -0.23 12.06
C PHE A 118 -0.34 -1.64 12.24
N THR A 119 -1.60 -1.81 11.87
CA THR A 119 -2.23 -3.13 11.78
C THR A 119 -2.71 -3.36 10.35
N PHE A 120 -2.43 -4.53 9.79
CA PHE A 120 -2.80 -4.90 8.44
C PHE A 120 -3.89 -5.96 8.46
N TYR A 121 -4.93 -5.72 7.67
CA TYR A 121 -6.03 -6.65 7.46
C TYR A 121 -6.08 -7.07 6.00
N LEU A 122 -6.22 -8.37 5.78
CA LEU A 122 -6.55 -8.93 4.47
C LEU A 122 -7.92 -9.56 4.57
N ASP A 123 -8.86 -9.10 3.75
CA ASP A 123 -10.25 -9.57 3.73
C ASP A 123 -10.94 -9.48 5.10
N GLY A 124 -10.62 -8.42 5.86
CA GLY A 124 -11.15 -8.16 7.20
C GLY A 124 -10.47 -8.94 8.33
N VAL A 125 -9.47 -9.78 8.03
CA VAL A 125 -8.72 -10.56 9.02
C VAL A 125 -7.36 -9.94 9.28
N VAL A 126 -6.97 -9.78 10.55
CA VAL A 126 -5.62 -9.31 10.91
C VAL A 126 -4.57 -10.29 10.40
N VAL A 127 -3.63 -9.80 9.59
CA VAL A 127 -2.55 -10.58 8.96
C VAL A 127 -1.16 -10.11 9.33
N GLY A 128 -1.05 -8.97 10.02
CA GLY A 128 0.23 -8.48 10.51
C GLY A 128 0.12 -7.18 11.27
N THR A 129 1.19 -6.84 11.97
CA THR A 129 1.38 -5.57 12.66
C THR A 129 2.79 -5.05 12.36
N PHE A 130 2.97 -3.74 12.39
CA PHE A 130 4.27 -3.10 12.25
C PHE A 130 4.44 -2.03 13.32
N GLN A 131 5.53 -2.11 14.08
CA GLN A 131 5.88 -1.11 15.08
C GLN A 131 7.30 -0.63 14.86
N HIS A 132 7.49 0.69 14.91
CA HIS A 132 8.80 1.32 14.79
C HIS A 132 8.87 2.54 15.69
N SER A 133 9.96 2.63 16.45
CA SER A 133 10.31 3.83 17.20
C SER A 133 11.52 4.51 16.54
N PRO A 134 11.40 5.80 16.21
CA PRO A 134 12.47 6.57 15.59
C PRO A 134 13.69 6.71 16.50
N ASP A 135 14.88 6.85 15.89
CA ASP A 135 16.15 7.01 16.62
C ASP A 135 16.41 8.45 17.10
N GLY A 136 15.55 9.39 16.70
CA GLY A 136 15.61 10.81 17.05
C GLY A 136 16.47 11.65 16.11
N THR A 137 16.98 11.09 15.01
CA THR A 137 17.72 11.84 14.00
C THR A 137 16.78 12.52 12.99
N ALA A 138 17.26 13.57 12.33
CA ALA A 138 16.49 14.22 11.25
C ALA A 138 16.47 13.35 9.99
N GLY A 139 15.43 13.50 9.17
CA GLY A 139 15.27 12.80 7.91
C GLY A 139 14.37 11.56 7.96
N PHE A 140 14.48 10.76 6.89
CA PHE A 140 13.57 9.65 6.60
C PHE A 140 14.29 8.41 6.11
N ASP A 141 13.73 7.25 6.45
CA ASP A 141 13.95 6.00 5.73
C ASP A 141 12.88 5.85 4.65
N TYR A 142 13.29 5.78 3.39
CA TYR A 142 12.39 5.66 2.24
C TYR A 142 12.21 4.21 1.80
N THR A 143 11.06 3.94 1.16
CA THR A 143 10.73 2.62 0.58
C THR A 143 10.88 1.48 1.60
N VAL A 144 10.49 1.74 2.86
CA VAL A 144 10.57 0.75 3.93
C VAL A 144 9.41 -0.23 3.78
N PRO A 145 9.66 -1.55 3.61
CA PRO A 145 8.60 -2.53 3.57
C PRO A 145 8.00 -2.73 4.96
N VAL A 146 6.83 -2.16 5.21
CA VAL A 146 6.14 -2.24 6.51
C VAL A 146 5.22 -3.46 6.61
N TYR A 147 4.80 -4.03 5.48
CA TYR A 147 4.11 -5.30 5.42
C TYR A 147 4.48 -6.05 4.15
N VAL A 148 4.72 -7.35 4.28
CA VAL A 148 5.10 -8.23 3.17
C VAL A 148 4.37 -9.56 3.33
N ASN A 149 3.58 -9.93 2.34
CA ASN A 149 2.99 -11.25 2.25
C ASN A 149 3.18 -11.81 0.85
N THR A 150 4.13 -12.73 0.72
CA THR A 150 4.55 -13.29 -0.57
C THR A 150 3.68 -14.45 -1.06
N SER A 151 2.68 -14.88 -0.29
CA SER A 151 1.92 -16.11 -0.56
C SER A 151 0.51 -16.02 0.02
N ILE A 152 -0.35 -15.23 -0.62
CA ILE A 152 -1.79 -15.23 -0.40
C ILE A 152 -2.48 -16.08 -1.47
N THR A 153 -3.68 -16.59 -1.19
CA THR A 153 -4.45 -17.38 -2.16
C THR A 153 -4.73 -16.54 -3.40
N PRO A 154 -4.33 -16.94 -4.62
CA PRO A 154 -4.58 -16.13 -5.81
C PRO A 154 -6.05 -15.76 -5.95
N GLY A 155 -6.34 -14.47 -6.08
CA GLY A 155 -7.71 -13.98 -6.27
C GLY A 155 -7.93 -12.53 -5.84
N PRO A 156 -9.20 -12.09 -5.80
CA PRO A 156 -9.57 -10.77 -5.32
C PRO A 156 -9.39 -10.68 -3.80
N HIS A 157 -8.78 -9.59 -3.35
CA HIS A 157 -8.54 -9.29 -1.95
C HIS A 157 -8.83 -7.82 -1.63
N THR A 158 -9.17 -7.57 -0.38
CA THR A 158 -9.20 -6.22 0.21
C THR A 158 -8.08 -6.10 1.23
N LEU A 159 -7.10 -5.23 0.97
CA LEU A 159 -6.11 -4.84 1.96
C LEU A 159 -6.61 -3.60 2.70
N THR A 160 -6.59 -3.64 4.02
CA THR A 160 -6.81 -2.46 4.87
C THR A 160 -5.61 -2.25 5.77
N LEU A 161 -5.02 -1.06 5.71
CA LEU A 161 -3.98 -0.58 6.58
C LEU A 161 -4.65 0.26 7.65
N GLN A 162 -4.33 0.01 8.92
CA GLN A 162 -4.78 0.81 10.04
C GLN A 162 -3.57 1.48 10.68
N ASN A 163 -3.65 2.80 10.87
CA ASN A 163 -2.70 3.61 11.61
C ASN A 163 -3.23 3.87 13.03
N GLY A 164 -2.44 3.45 14.03
CA GLY A 164 -2.77 3.56 15.44
C GLY A 164 -3.82 2.56 15.91
N GLN A 165 -4.11 2.62 17.20
CA GLN A 165 -5.10 1.78 17.87
C GLN A 165 -5.72 2.55 19.04
N GLN A 166 -6.95 2.22 19.41
CA GLN A 166 -7.62 2.90 20.52
C GLN A 166 -6.81 2.73 21.82
N GLY A 167 -6.48 3.84 22.48
CA GLY A 167 -5.63 3.90 23.67
C GLY A 167 -4.13 3.70 23.38
N GLY A 168 -3.74 3.65 22.12
CA GLY A 168 -2.35 3.50 21.68
C GLY A 168 -1.55 4.80 21.76
N VAL A 169 -0.25 4.69 21.49
CA VAL A 169 0.66 5.83 21.37
C VAL A 169 0.40 6.60 20.07
N GLN A 170 0.88 7.85 19.99
CA GLN A 170 0.87 8.60 18.74
C GLN A 170 1.60 7.81 17.64
N SER A 171 0.98 7.72 16.45
CA SER A 171 1.51 6.96 15.31
C SER A 171 1.37 7.73 14.00
N VAL A 172 2.43 7.75 13.20
CA VAL A 172 2.53 8.45 11.91
C VAL A 172 2.68 7.42 10.80
N MET A 173 1.79 7.47 9.82
CA MET A 173 1.90 6.69 8.58
C MET A 173 2.13 7.64 7.43
N ILE A 174 3.16 7.37 6.61
CA ILE A 174 3.41 8.06 5.34
C ILE A 174 3.42 6.97 4.27
N LEU A 175 2.25 6.71 3.70
CA LEU A 175 2.06 5.68 2.68
C LEU A 175 2.64 6.16 1.36
N ASP A 176 3.55 5.36 0.80
CA ASP A 176 4.25 5.62 -0.46
C ASP A 176 3.63 4.78 -1.59
N SER A 177 3.63 3.45 -1.44
CA SER A 177 3.04 2.58 -2.46
C SER A 177 2.64 1.21 -1.92
N ILE A 178 1.75 0.55 -2.65
CA ILE A 178 1.37 -0.84 -2.44
C ILE A 178 1.71 -1.60 -3.72
N VAL A 179 2.42 -2.72 -3.61
CA VAL A 179 2.73 -3.57 -4.76
C VAL A 179 2.00 -4.89 -4.58
N TYR A 180 1.27 -5.34 -5.59
CA TYR A 180 0.72 -6.69 -5.61
C TYR A 180 1.31 -7.50 -6.77
N THR A 181 1.39 -8.82 -6.59
CA THR A 181 1.78 -9.75 -7.65
C THR A 181 0.54 -10.44 -8.16
N SER A 182 0.36 -10.54 -9.49
CA SER A 182 -0.73 -11.28 -10.14
C SER A 182 -0.18 -12.24 -11.20
N ASP A 183 -0.98 -13.23 -11.56
CA ASP A 183 -0.68 -14.11 -12.70
C ASP A 183 -1.07 -13.37 -13.98
N ALA A 184 -0.07 -12.91 -14.75
CA ALA A 184 -0.28 -12.49 -16.12
C ALA A 184 -0.56 -13.75 -16.96
N GLU A 185 -1.76 -13.79 -17.52
CA GLU A 185 -2.12 -14.84 -18.47
C GLU A 185 -1.16 -14.74 -19.67
N ALA A 186 -0.44 -15.83 -19.95
CA ALA A 186 0.45 -15.94 -21.11
C ALA A 186 -0.39 -16.02 -22.40
N GLY A 187 -1.02 -14.90 -22.77
CA GLY A 187 -1.96 -14.83 -23.88
C GLY A 187 -2.12 -13.44 -24.52
N THR A 188 -1.57 -12.38 -23.92
CA THR A 188 -1.74 -11.02 -24.47
C THR A 188 -0.46 -10.20 -24.36
N ALA A 189 0.62 -10.70 -24.98
CA ALA A 189 1.59 -9.77 -25.55
C ALA A 189 0.87 -9.05 -26.70
N ALA A 190 0.80 -7.72 -26.65
CA ALA A 190 0.15 -6.87 -27.63
C ALA A 190 0.51 -7.27 -29.07
N SER A 191 -0.43 -7.87 -29.80
CA SER A 191 -0.32 -8.04 -31.25
C SER A 191 -0.94 -6.82 -31.91
N LEU A 192 -0.07 -5.89 -32.35
CA LEU A 192 -0.48 -4.83 -33.27
C LEU A 192 -0.80 -5.44 -34.64
N ASN A 193 -1.86 -4.91 -35.24
CA ASN A 193 -2.52 -5.31 -36.48
C ASN A 193 -1.58 -5.59 -37.68
N GLY A 194 -1.98 -6.58 -38.48
CA GLY A 194 -1.51 -6.78 -39.85
C GLY A 194 -2.31 -7.87 -40.55
N ALA A 195 -3.48 -7.50 -41.09
CA ALA A 195 -4.40 -8.38 -41.81
C ALA A 195 -3.80 -8.91 -43.13
N SER A 196 -4.05 -10.18 -43.45
CA SER A 196 -4.33 -10.67 -44.82
C SER A 196 -4.83 -12.12 -44.79
N ASP A 197 -6.04 -12.30 -45.31
CA ASP A 197 -6.62 -13.53 -45.88
C ASP A 197 -6.52 -13.38 -47.43
N PRO A 198 -6.80 -14.36 -48.33
CA PRO A 198 -7.24 -15.74 -48.12
C PRO A 198 -6.67 -16.82 -49.09
N THR A 199 -7.16 -18.06 -48.92
CA THR A 199 -7.41 -19.11 -49.97
C THR A 199 -6.28 -20.05 -50.41
N SER A 200 -6.41 -21.35 -50.10
CA SER A 200 -6.68 -22.46 -51.07
C SER A 200 -6.38 -23.84 -50.47
N SER A 201 -7.32 -24.77 -50.64
CA SER A 201 -7.15 -26.24 -50.61
C SER A 201 -7.16 -26.73 -52.08
N PRO A 202 -6.83 -27.99 -52.47
CA PRO A 202 -6.65 -29.21 -51.65
C PRO A 202 -5.52 -30.17 -52.14
N SER A 203 -5.48 -31.37 -51.53
CA SER A 203 -5.09 -32.68 -52.11
C SER A 203 -3.72 -33.26 -51.72
N ALA A 204 -3.74 -34.43 -51.05
CA ALA A 204 -3.08 -35.67 -51.51
C ALA A 204 -3.13 -36.76 -50.42
N ALA A 205 -3.60 -37.94 -50.80
CA ALA A 205 -3.62 -39.15 -49.99
C ALA A 205 -2.24 -39.83 -50.00
N THR A 206 -1.71 -40.19 -48.83
CA THR A 206 -0.45 -40.94 -48.69
C THR A 206 -0.66 -42.23 -47.89
N LYS A 207 -0.30 -43.34 -48.54
CA LYS A 207 -0.34 -44.73 -48.05
C LYS A 207 0.53 -44.92 -46.79
N ARG A 208 0.01 -45.65 -45.80
CA ARG A 208 0.76 -46.11 -44.62
C ARG A 208 1.28 -47.53 -44.85
N ASN A 209 2.60 -47.70 -44.72
CA ASN A 209 3.28 -48.99 -44.61
C ASN A 209 3.27 -49.44 -43.14
N GLY A 210 3.04 -50.73 -42.90
CA GLY A 210 2.96 -51.33 -41.57
C GLY A 210 4.33 -51.53 -40.90
N PRO A 211 4.44 -51.37 -39.56
CA PRO A 211 5.71 -51.56 -38.86
C PRO A 211 5.96 -53.03 -38.46
N SER A 212 7.23 -53.41 -38.55
CA SER A 212 7.83 -54.68 -38.11
C SER A 212 8.04 -54.74 -36.59
N SER A 213 8.11 -55.97 -36.08
CA SER A 213 8.18 -56.37 -34.68
C SER A 213 9.51 -56.04 -33.99
N ALA A 214 9.69 -54.82 -33.49
CA ALA A 214 10.82 -54.42 -32.64
C ALA A 214 10.42 -53.50 -31.46
N ALA A 215 9.22 -53.67 -30.88
CA ALA A 215 8.59 -52.69 -29.98
C ALA A 215 8.79 -52.89 -28.46
N LEU A 216 9.55 -53.88 -28.00
CA LEU A 216 9.63 -54.20 -26.56
C LEU A 216 10.86 -53.65 -25.82
N ALA A 217 11.91 -53.21 -26.53
CA ALA A 217 13.10 -52.62 -25.90
C ALA A 217 12.98 -51.09 -25.63
N ALA A 218 12.00 -50.41 -26.22
CA ALA A 218 11.89 -48.95 -26.18
C ALA A 218 11.22 -48.41 -24.89
N ILE A 219 10.50 -49.25 -24.15
CA ILE A 219 9.68 -48.80 -23.00
C ILE A 219 10.54 -48.53 -21.76
N ALA A 220 11.60 -49.32 -21.52
CA ALA A 220 12.46 -49.17 -20.35
C ALA A 220 13.27 -47.86 -20.37
N VAL A 221 13.72 -47.43 -21.55
CA VAL A 221 14.48 -46.18 -21.73
C VAL A 221 13.61 -44.95 -21.46
N LEU A 222 12.32 -45.01 -21.85
CA LEU A 222 11.38 -43.91 -21.65
C LEU A 222 11.10 -43.66 -20.16
N ILE A 223 10.89 -44.72 -19.37
CA ILE A 223 10.61 -44.61 -17.93
C ILE A 223 11.80 -43.98 -17.20
N LEU A 224 13.01 -44.40 -17.52
CA LEU A 224 14.23 -43.84 -16.91
C LEU A 224 14.37 -42.34 -17.22
N ALA A 225 14.10 -41.93 -18.46
CA ALA A 225 14.17 -40.52 -18.86
C ALA A 225 13.15 -39.64 -18.09
N VAL A 226 11.93 -40.14 -17.86
CA VAL A 226 10.89 -39.41 -17.11
C VAL A 226 11.28 -39.24 -15.64
N VAL A 227 11.80 -40.29 -15.00
CA VAL A 227 12.25 -40.21 -13.59
C VAL A 227 13.37 -39.20 -13.43
N VAL A 228 14.36 -39.19 -14.33
CA VAL A 228 15.45 -38.21 -14.31
C VAL A 228 14.93 -36.78 -14.48
N ALA A 229 13.98 -36.55 -15.40
CA ALA A 229 13.39 -35.24 -15.61
C ALA A 229 12.66 -34.70 -14.36
N LEU A 230 11.93 -35.56 -13.64
CA LEU A 230 11.23 -35.18 -12.40
C LEU A 230 12.20 -34.82 -11.27
N VAL A 231 13.33 -35.54 -11.14
CA VAL A 231 14.36 -35.23 -10.16
C VAL A 231 15.00 -33.87 -10.47
N ILE A 232 15.36 -33.61 -11.73
CA ILE A 232 15.94 -32.33 -12.15
C ILE A 232 14.95 -31.19 -11.87
N LEU A 233 13.66 -31.37 -12.19
CA LEU A 233 12.63 -30.37 -11.91
C LEU A 233 12.50 -30.08 -10.40
N GLY A 234 12.50 -31.12 -9.57
CA GLY A 234 12.45 -30.98 -8.11
C GLY A 234 13.65 -30.21 -7.56
N VAL A 235 14.85 -30.50 -8.05
CA VAL A 235 16.09 -29.78 -7.70
C VAL A 235 16.00 -28.32 -8.15
N CYS A 236 15.57 -28.05 -9.38
CA CYS A 236 15.38 -26.69 -9.89
C CYS A 236 14.38 -25.88 -9.04
N ILE A 237 13.24 -26.47 -8.67
CA ILE A 237 12.26 -25.81 -7.80
C ILE A 237 12.86 -25.56 -6.41
N HIS A 238 13.56 -26.54 -5.84
CA HIS A 238 14.22 -26.38 -4.54
C HIS A 238 15.28 -25.26 -4.57
N HIS A 239 16.12 -25.21 -5.61
CA HIS A 239 17.11 -24.16 -5.78
C HIS A 239 16.48 -22.78 -5.99
N ARG A 240 15.39 -22.67 -6.77
CA ARG A 240 14.65 -21.40 -6.92
C ARG A 240 14.03 -20.95 -5.60
N ARG A 241 13.44 -21.86 -4.81
CA ARG A 241 12.91 -21.54 -3.47
C ARG A 241 14.02 -21.13 -2.51
N ARG A 242 15.17 -21.79 -2.54
CA ARG A 242 16.33 -21.45 -1.71
C ARG A 242 16.95 -20.10 -2.09
N HIS A 243 17.17 -19.84 -3.38
CA HIS A 243 17.73 -18.57 -3.85
C HIS A 243 16.80 -17.38 -3.53
N ARG A 244 15.47 -17.57 -3.61
CA ARG A 244 14.52 -16.56 -3.15
C ARG A 244 14.74 -16.21 -1.67
N ARG A 245 14.91 -17.21 -0.79
CA ARG A 245 15.18 -16.99 0.65
C ARG A 245 16.48 -16.23 0.91
N GLU A 246 17.53 -16.47 0.12
CA GLU A 246 18.84 -15.82 0.30
C GLU A 246 18.83 -14.33 -0.07
N ILE A 247 18.03 -13.92 -1.07
CA ILE A 247 17.82 -12.51 -1.41
C ILE A 247 17.17 -11.77 -0.22
N TYR A 248 16.13 -12.32 0.41
CA TYR A 248 15.46 -11.67 1.55
C TYR A 248 16.35 -11.50 2.78
N ALA A 249 17.26 -12.45 3.04
CA ALA A 249 18.21 -12.34 4.15
C ALA A 249 19.21 -11.18 3.98
N LYS A 250 19.40 -10.70 2.75
CA LYS A 250 20.28 -9.57 2.43
C LYS A 250 19.61 -8.20 2.58
N TYR A 251 18.28 -8.12 2.43
CA TYR A 251 17.53 -6.86 2.48
C TYR A 251 16.74 -6.64 3.78
N MET A 252 16.62 -7.65 4.64
CA MET A 252 16.03 -7.51 5.96
C MET A 252 17.06 -6.88 6.93
N PRO A 253 16.77 -5.73 7.56
CA PRO A 253 17.58 -5.26 8.68
C PRO A 253 17.54 -6.31 9.79
N LYS A 254 18.71 -6.62 10.37
CA LYS A 254 18.83 -7.56 11.49
C LYS A 254 18.00 -7.01 12.67
N GLY A 255 16.80 -7.56 12.85
CA GLY A 255 15.85 -7.13 13.89
C GLY A 255 14.37 -7.30 13.51
N ALA A 256 14.03 -7.29 12.21
CA ALA A 256 12.63 -7.37 11.76
C ALA A 256 11.95 -8.74 11.99
N VAL A 257 12.71 -9.81 12.25
CA VAL A 257 12.19 -11.18 12.35
C VAL A 257 11.60 -11.49 13.73
N HIS A 258 11.87 -10.69 14.76
CA HIS A 258 11.39 -10.96 16.12
C HIS A 258 10.03 -10.33 16.47
N ALA A 259 9.40 -9.59 15.56
CA ALA A 259 8.12 -8.93 15.83
C ALA A 259 6.88 -9.85 15.69
N PHE A 260 7.03 -11.10 15.24
CA PHE A 260 5.93 -12.05 15.17
C PHE A 260 6.02 -13.05 16.33
N PRO A 261 5.26 -12.87 17.43
CA PRO A 261 5.04 -13.95 18.38
C PRO A 261 4.32 -15.09 17.64
N PRO A 262 4.87 -16.32 17.64
CA PRO A 262 4.29 -17.45 16.90
C PRO A 262 2.97 -18.00 17.48
N ASP A 263 2.37 -17.35 18.47
CA ASP A 263 1.13 -17.80 19.11
C ASP A 263 0.18 -16.62 19.36
N ILE A 264 -0.68 -16.33 18.38
CA ILE A 264 -2.00 -15.78 18.66
C ILE A 264 -2.98 -16.93 18.46
N THR A 265 -3.04 -17.83 19.45
CA THR A 265 -4.24 -18.64 19.60
C THR A 265 -5.39 -17.69 19.88
N PRO A 266 -6.51 -17.74 19.13
CA PRO A 266 -7.65 -16.90 19.42
C PRO A 266 -8.13 -17.23 20.82
N ALA A 267 -8.03 -16.25 21.73
CA ALA A 267 -8.59 -16.39 23.07
C ALA A 267 -10.08 -16.76 22.92
N PRO A 268 -10.57 -17.80 23.63
CA PRO A 268 -11.97 -18.16 23.55
C PRO A 268 -12.80 -16.96 23.99
N SER A 269 -13.74 -16.56 23.12
CA SER A 269 -14.70 -15.51 23.38
C SER A 269 -15.42 -15.82 24.70
N ARG A 270 -15.05 -15.10 25.74
CA ARG A 270 -15.70 -15.16 27.03
C ARG A 270 -17.06 -14.49 26.85
N ALA A 271 -18.07 -15.31 26.53
CA ALA A 271 -19.47 -14.90 26.55
C ALA A 271 -19.75 -14.29 27.94
N MET A 272 -19.91 -12.97 27.98
CA MET A 272 -20.40 -12.29 29.18
C MET A 272 -21.86 -12.70 29.35
N THR A 273 -22.09 -13.70 30.21
CA THR A 273 -23.41 -13.97 30.76
C THR A 273 -23.79 -12.79 31.65
N MET A 274 -24.56 -11.83 31.10
CA MET A 274 -25.23 -10.83 31.92
C MET A 274 -26.22 -11.53 32.84
N THR A 275 -25.85 -11.66 34.11
CA THR A 275 -26.79 -12.00 35.17
C THR A 275 -27.57 -10.72 35.49
N MET A 276 -28.77 -10.58 34.92
CA MET A 276 -29.68 -9.52 35.31
C MET A 276 -30.22 -9.80 36.71
N ALA A 277 -29.89 -8.92 37.66
CA ALA A 277 -30.57 -8.86 38.95
C ALA A 277 -31.98 -8.26 38.74
N PRO A 278 -33.05 -8.89 39.25
CA PRO A 278 -34.39 -8.31 39.16
C PRO A 278 -34.55 -7.24 40.25
N GLY A 279 -34.87 -6.01 39.87
CA GLY A 279 -35.42 -5.03 40.83
C GLY A 279 -34.87 -3.60 40.83
N ALA A 280 -34.36 -3.06 39.71
CA ALA A 280 -34.07 -1.63 39.62
C ALA A 280 -34.98 -0.96 38.58
N LEU A 281 -35.92 -0.15 39.07
CA LEU A 281 -36.75 0.74 38.26
C LEU A 281 -35.85 1.78 37.58
N ALA A 282 -35.95 1.88 36.26
CA ALA A 282 -35.29 2.92 35.48
C ALA A 282 -35.87 4.31 35.84
N PRO A 283 -35.05 5.34 36.08
CA PRO A 283 -35.54 6.70 36.18
C PRO A 283 -35.95 7.21 34.79
N LEU A 284 -37.13 7.84 34.72
CA LEU A 284 -37.66 8.48 33.52
C LEU A 284 -36.74 9.61 33.02
N PRO A 285 -36.67 9.85 31.70
CA PRO A 285 -35.90 10.96 31.15
C PRO A 285 -36.55 12.32 31.49
N PRO A 286 -35.76 13.38 31.69
CA PRO A 286 -36.30 14.71 31.91
C PRO A 286 -36.96 15.27 30.64
N VAL A 287 -38.17 15.76 30.83
CA VAL A 287 -38.98 16.51 29.85
C VAL A 287 -38.28 17.84 29.54
N TYR A 288 -37.84 18.02 28.30
CA TYR A 288 -37.40 19.34 27.81
C TYR A 288 -38.64 20.18 27.45
N ALA A 289 -38.96 21.15 28.30
CA ALA A 289 -39.89 22.22 27.98
C ALA A 289 -39.14 23.36 27.28
N GLY A 290 -39.62 23.76 26.11
CA GLY A 290 -39.13 24.91 25.36
C GLY A 290 -39.71 26.24 25.87
N ALA A 291 -38.87 27.27 25.87
CA ALA A 291 -39.19 28.70 25.78
C ALA A 291 -37.82 29.39 25.52
N GLY A 292 -37.57 30.23 24.52
CA GLY A 292 -38.41 31.30 24.01
C GLY A 292 -38.25 32.53 24.91
N GLY A 293 -37.33 33.45 24.59
CA GLY A 293 -37.27 34.73 25.32
C GLY A 293 -35.95 35.49 25.25
N SER A 294 -35.95 36.51 24.40
CA SER A 294 -35.04 37.65 24.38
C SER A 294 -35.09 38.46 25.68
N GLY A 295 -33.97 39.09 26.07
CA GLY A 295 -33.99 40.12 27.11
C GLY A 295 -32.62 40.37 27.75
N GLY A 296 -32.00 41.50 27.40
CA GLY A 296 -30.76 41.98 28.00
C GLY A 296 -30.94 42.50 29.43
N GLY A 297 -29.81 42.77 30.09
CA GLY A 297 -29.81 43.40 31.40
C GLY A 297 -28.51 43.20 32.16
N ASN A 298 -27.59 44.14 31.97
CA ASN A 298 -26.41 44.33 32.80
C ASN A 298 -26.80 44.68 34.24
N TRP A 299 -26.15 44.09 35.24
CA TRP A 299 -25.85 44.76 36.52
C TRP A 299 -24.50 44.28 37.07
N TRP A 300 -23.68 45.26 37.40
CA TRP A 300 -22.35 45.22 38.02
C TRP A 300 -22.41 44.98 39.53
N VAL A 301 -21.41 44.31 40.10
CA VAL A 301 -20.55 44.64 41.28
C VAL A 301 -19.48 43.53 41.30
N GLY A 302 -18.16 43.71 41.26
CA GLY A 302 -17.28 44.80 41.68
C GLY A 302 -16.32 44.27 42.77
N ARG A 303 -15.06 43.95 42.42
CA ARG A 303 -13.87 44.27 43.23
C ARG A 303 -12.55 44.05 42.49
N ASP A 304 -11.92 45.19 42.23
CA ASP A 304 -10.51 45.63 42.31
C ASP A 304 -9.36 44.79 41.72
N GLN A 305 -8.60 45.27 40.73
CA GLN A 305 -7.68 46.43 40.62
C GLN A 305 -6.22 46.07 40.94
N LYS A 306 -5.38 46.01 39.89
CA LYS A 306 -4.06 46.67 39.94
C LYS A 306 -3.63 47.11 38.55
N SER A 307 -3.53 48.42 38.41
CA SER A 307 -3.05 49.16 37.25
C SER A 307 -1.54 49.05 37.08
N ARG A 308 -1.07 49.31 35.85
CA ARG A 308 -0.05 50.34 35.57
C ARG A 308 0.00 50.68 34.08
N ASP A 309 -0.38 51.92 33.82
CA ASP A 309 0.29 52.95 33.01
C ASP A 309 0.47 52.76 31.48
N ARG A 310 -0.42 53.44 30.76
CA ARG A 310 -0.23 54.12 29.45
C ARG A 310 0.37 55.52 29.71
N PRO A 311 0.92 56.32 28.75
CA PRO A 311 0.10 56.97 27.70
C PRO A 311 0.91 57.37 26.40
N PRO A 312 0.46 58.33 25.53
CA PRO A 312 -0.02 57.99 24.17
C PRO A 312 0.46 58.93 23.03
N VAL A 313 0.40 58.52 21.77
CA VAL A 313 0.43 59.41 20.58
C VAL A 313 -0.26 58.62 19.44
N GLY A 314 -1.13 59.08 18.54
CA GLY A 314 -1.64 60.38 18.08
C GLY A 314 -2.00 60.16 16.58
N ILE A 315 -3.29 60.05 16.23
CA ILE A 315 -4.08 60.96 15.36
C ILE A 315 -3.69 61.02 13.84
N HIS A 316 -4.65 60.56 13.02
CA HIS A 316 -5.12 60.96 11.67
C HIS A 316 -4.25 61.00 10.37
N ARG A 317 -4.71 60.17 9.40
CA ARG A 317 -5.00 60.39 7.94
C ARG A 317 -3.82 60.55 6.95
N PRO A 318 -4.09 60.50 5.62
CA PRO A 318 -4.86 59.51 4.85
C PRO A 318 -4.05 58.97 3.64
N PHE A 319 -4.67 58.01 2.96
CA PHE A 319 -4.27 57.37 1.70
C PHE A 319 -4.19 58.38 0.55
N GLU A 320 -3.01 58.56 -0.05
CA GLU A 320 -2.79 59.26 -1.32
C GLU A 320 -1.89 58.43 -2.24
N ASP A 321 -2.19 58.55 -3.51
CA ASP A 321 -1.75 57.77 -4.66
C ASP A 321 -0.23 57.74 -4.86
N LEU A 322 0.30 56.57 -5.25
CA LEU A 322 1.61 56.46 -5.88
C LEU A 322 1.52 55.73 -7.23
N ASP A 323 1.91 56.51 -8.23
CA ASP A 323 2.14 56.29 -9.66
C ASP A 323 2.93 55.00 -9.98
N PRO A 324 2.43 54.13 -10.87
CA PRO A 324 3.17 52.98 -11.37
C PRO A 324 3.92 53.35 -12.66
N SER A 325 4.93 54.19 -12.55
CA SER A 325 5.94 54.34 -13.59
C SER A 325 7.28 54.62 -12.94
N GLN A 326 8.17 53.62 -12.95
CA GLN A 326 9.64 53.65 -12.71
C GLN A 326 10.10 52.41 -11.93
N ALA A 327 10.25 51.27 -12.62
CA ALA A 327 11.25 50.26 -12.25
C ALA A 327 11.55 49.42 -13.50
N GLY A 328 12.63 49.81 -14.18
CA GLY A 328 13.05 49.22 -15.44
C GLY A 328 13.58 47.80 -15.29
N PHE A 329 13.32 47.04 -16.36
CA PHE A 329 13.96 45.78 -16.71
C PHE A 329 15.50 45.88 -16.65
N GLN A 330 16.13 44.93 -15.96
CA GLN A 330 17.50 44.51 -16.25
C GLN A 330 17.51 42.99 -16.48
N HIS A 331 17.81 42.60 -17.72
CA HIS A 331 18.13 41.23 -18.10
C HIS A 331 19.53 40.83 -17.55
N PRO A 332 19.75 39.53 -17.27
CA PRO A 332 21.04 39.02 -16.79
C PRO A 332 22.07 38.87 -17.94
N PRO A 333 23.38 38.96 -17.65
CA PRO A 333 24.41 38.75 -18.65
C PRO A 333 24.60 37.26 -18.97
N ALA A 334 24.76 36.98 -20.26
CA ALA A 334 25.10 35.70 -20.82
C ALA A 334 26.62 35.49 -20.84
N TRP A 335 27.14 34.55 -20.04
CA TRP A 335 28.33 33.74 -20.34
C TRP A 335 28.56 32.71 -19.21
N GLU A 336 28.23 31.45 -19.44
CA GLU A 336 29.07 30.28 -19.09
C GLU A 336 28.34 29.00 -19.53
N ARG A 337 28.52 28.66 -20.82
CA ARG A 337 28.46 27.28 -21.28
C ARG A 337 29.88 26.79 -21.47
N LYS A 338 30.34 25.88 -20.64
CA LYS A 338 31.40 24.91 -20.99
C LYS A 338 30.99 23.52 -20.52
N THR A 339 30.42 22.79 -21.46
CA THR A 339 30.42 21.33 -21.50
C THR A 339 31.80 20.85 -21.99
N SER A 340 32.44 19.95 -21.25
CA SER A 340 33.36 18.96 -21.83
C SER A 340 33.45 17.78 -20.88
N TYR A 341 32.73 16.70 -21.20
CA TYR A 341 33.06 15.35 -20.75
C TYR A 341 33.72 14.66 -21.94
N GLN A 342 35.00 14.36 -21.78
CA GLN A 342 35.74 13.37 -22.57
C GLN A 342 35.79 12.10 -21.71
N TYR A 343 35.33 10.98 -22.27
CA TYR A 343 35.62 9.64 -21.78
C TYR A 343 36.51 8.99 -22.84
N GLU A 344 37.75 8.68 -22.47
CA GLU A 344 38.60 7.70 -23.14
C GLU A 344 39.11 6.71 -22.08
N MET A 345 39.03 5.43 -22.45
CA MET A 345 39.52 4.19 -21.82
C MET A 345 38.78 3.66 -20.59
#